data_AF-A0A2V3VWX3-F1
#
_entry.id   AF-A0A2V3VWX3-F1
#
_cell.length_a   1.000
_cell.length_b   1.000
_cell.length_c   1.000
_cell.angle_alpha   90.00
_cell.angle_beta   90.00
_cell.angle_gamma   90.00
#
_symmetry.space_group_name_H-M   'P 1'
#
loop_
_entity.id
_entity.type
_entity.pdbx_description
1 polymer ?
#
loop_
_entity_poly.entity_id
_entity_poly.type
_entity_poly.pdbx_seq_one_letter_code
_entity_poly.pdbx_strand_id
1 'polypeptide(L)' 'MTNQTQQTSINAIRTLSIDAIQKANSGHPGLPMGAAPMAYTLWTEFM' A
#
# COMPACT_ATOMS: atom_id res chain seq x y z
N MET A 1 11.41 -13.91 5.12
CA MET A 1 11.43 -12.57 5.76
C MET A 1 11.36 -11.56 4.64
N THR A 2 10.45 -10.58 4.70
CA THR A 2 10.43 -9.47 3.74
C THR A 2 11.72 -8.66 3.89
N ASN A 3 12.34 -8.27 2.78
CA ASN A 3 13.52 -7.40 2.87
C ASN A 3 13.08 -5.97 3.24
N GLN A 4 14.04 -5.15 3.69
CA GLN A 4 13.77 -3.78 4.12
C GLN A 4 13.10 -2.94 3.01
N THR A 5 13.48 -3.16 1.76
CA THR A 5 12.93 -2.46 0.59
C THR A 5 11.46 -2.83 0.37
N GLN A 6 11.11 -4.11 0.39
CA GLN A 6 9.74 -4.61 0.25
C GLN A 6 8.84 -4.03 1.34
N GLN A 7 9.31 -4.04 2.60
CA GLN A 7 8.55 -3.47 3.70
C GLN A 7 8.34 -1.96 3.55
N THR A 8 9.35 -1.25 3.05
CA THR A 8 9.28 0.19 2.77
C THR A 8 8.30 0.48 1.64
N SER A 9 8.32 -0.29 0.56
CA SER A 9 7.40 -0.15 -0.57
C SER A 9 5.96 -0.44 -0.17
N ILE A 10 5.71 -1.50 0.61
CA ILE A 10 4.38 -1.81 1.15
C ILE A 10 3.88 -0.65 2.02
N ASN A 11 4.74 -0.11 2.89
CA ASN A 11 4.38 1.05 3.72
C ASN A 11 4.12 2.31 2.88
N ALA A 12 4.89 2.53 1.81
CA ALA A 12 4.67 3.64 0.89
C ALA A 12 3.30 3.54 0.20
N ILE A 13 2.88 2.35 -0.22
CA ILE A 13 1.53 2.13 -0.76
C ILE A 13 0.45 2.54 0.25
N ARG A 14 0.64 2.18 1.53
CA ARG A 14 -0.28 2.56 2.61
C ARG A 14 -0.33 4.07 2.80
N THR A 15 0.82 4.73 2.98
CA THR A 15 0.88 6.16 3.28
C THR A 15 0.39 7.00 2.11
N LEU A 16 0.77 6.66 0.87
CA LEU A 16 0.28 7.36 -0.32
C LEU A 16 -1.24 7.24 -0.48
N SER A 17 -1.79 6.06 -0.20
CA SER A 17 -3.25 5.87 -0.23
C SER A 17 -3.96 6.68 0.84
N ILE A 18 -3.41 6.72 2.07
CA ILE A 18 -3.93 7.53 3.16
C ILE A 18 -3.87 9.01 2.80
N ASP A 19 -2.73 9.50 2.32
CA ASP A 19 -2.53 10.92 1.98
C ASP A 19 -3.46 11.35 0.83
N ALA A 20 -3.65 10.50 -0.18
CA ALA A 20 -4.58 10.77 -1.28
C ALA A 20 -6.04 10.86 -0.79
N ILE A 21 -6.46 9.94 0.09
CA ILE A 21 -7.81 9.93 0.67
C ILE A 21 -8.01 11.14 1.58
N GLN A 22 -7.03 11.48 2.42
CA GLN A 22 -7.09 12.67 3.27
C GLN A 22 -7.16 13.95 2.44
N LYS A 23 -6.34 14.06 1.38
CA LYS A 23 -6.37 15.21 0.46
C LYS A 23 -7.71 15.33 -0.27
N ALA A 24 -8.33 14.21 -0.63
CA ALA A 24 -9.65 14.19 -1.26
C ALA A 24 -10.81 14.42 -0.27
N ASN A 25 -10.54 14.40 1.04
CA ASN A 25 -11.53 14.41 2.13
C ASN A 25 -12.65 13.37 1.94
N SER A 26 -12.34 12.27 1.25
CA SER A 26 -13.30 11.24 0.84
C SER A 26 -12.57 9.97 0.42
N GLY A 27 -13.06 8.80 0.85
CA GLY A 27 -12.51 7.49 0.50
C GLY A 27 -12.48 6.50 1.67
N HIS A 28 -11.91 5.32 1.42
CA HIS A 28 -11.86 4.21 2.38
C HIS A 28 -10.43 3.73 2.61
N PRO A 29 -9.73 4.22 3.66
CA PRO A 29 -8.31 3.90 3.87
C PRO A 29 -8.08 2.47 4.37
N GLY A 30 -9.11 1.82 4.92
CA GLY A 30 -8.99 0.48 5.52
C GLY A 30 -8.54 -0.61 4.53
N LEU A 31 -9.10 -0.63 3.32
CA LEU A 31 -8.74 -1.64 2.31
C LEU A 31 -7.29 -1.47 1.81
N PRO A 32 -6.83 -0.26 1.41
CA PRO A 32 -5.42 -0.05 1.07
C PRO A 32 -4.44 -0.44 2.19
N MET A 33 -4.80 -0.22 3.46
CA MET A 33 -3.93 -0.60 4.58
C MET A 33 -3.74 -2.12 4.71
N GLY A 34 -4.84 -2.87 4.59
CA GLY A 34 -4.84 -4.33 4.71
C GLY A 34 -4.31 -5.05 3.46
N ALA A 35 -4.66 -4.55 2.27
CA ALA A 35 -4.32 -5.20 1.00
C ALA A 35 -2.95 -4.81 0.44
N ALA A 36 -2.26 -3.81 0.99
CA ALA A 36 -0.94 -3.38 0.49
C ALA A 36 0.10 -4.52 0.33
N PRO A 37 0.24 -5.50 1.26
CA PRO A 37 1.19 -6.60 1.07
C PRO A 37 0.82 -7.51 -0.11
N MET A 38 -0.44 -7.91 -0.25
CA MET A 38 -0.88 -8.79 -1.34
C MET A 38 -0.82 -8.08 -2.70
N ALA A 39 -1.16 -6.80 -2.75
CA ALA A 39 -1.06 -6.00 -3.96
C ALA A 39 0.40 -5.82 -4.40
N TYR A 40 1.32 -5.59 -3.45
CA TYR A 40 2.75 -5.51 -3.74
C TYR A 40 3.27 -6.82 -4.35
N THR A 41 2.96 -7.96 -3.74
CA THR A 41 3.38 -9.27 -4.24
C THR A 41 2.83 -9.56 -5.63
N LEU A 42 1.51 -9.38 -5.85
CA LEU A 42 0.89 -9.59 -7.16
C LEU A 42 1.57 -8.74 -8.24
N TRP A 43 1.76 -7.45 -7.97
CA TRP A 43 2.26 -6.51 -8.96
C TRP A 43 3.76 -6.65 -9.25
N THR A 44 4.57 -7.01 -8.25
CA THR A 44 6.03 -7.04 -8.41
C THR A 44 6.60 -8.42 -8.74
N GLU A 45 5.85 -9.49 -8.47
CA GLU A 45 6.32 -10.87 -8.69
C GLU A 45 5.57 -11.60 -9.81
N PHE A 46 4.36 -11.18 -10.18
CA PHE A 46 3.51 -11.91 -11.12
C PHE A 46 2.99 -11.11 -12.33
N MET A 47 3.06 -9.78 -12.31
CA MET A 47 2.65 -8.89 -13.41
C MET A 47 3.86 -8.27 -14.09
#